data_AF-A0A538HMN8-F1
#
_entry.id   AF-A0A538HMN8-F1
#
_cell.length_a   1.000
_cell.length_b   1.000
_cell.length_c   1.000
_cell.angle_alpha   90.00
_cell.angle_beta   90.00
_cell.angle_gamma   90.00
#
_symmetry.space_group_name_H-M   'P 1'
#
loop_
_entity.id
_entity.type
_entity.pdbx_description
1 polymer ?
#
loop_
_entity_poly.entity_id
_entity_poly.type
_entity_poly.pdbx_seq_one_letter_code
_entity_poly.pdbx_strand_id
1 'polypeptide(L)'
;MPALLIVGDTFRSPEIRHEVPLGVPDAFLYVEADGVRRAVVTALELERIRALGGIEAHAFEEYGYDELIAQGLDGDTIRGEVYANACKALGIEEAIVPDGFPLAVAERLREGGVRISADQAVFGERRRVKSGAELAGIRRAQKAAEAGMAACADLLRRATGN
;
A
#
# COMPACT_ATOMS: atom_id res chain seq x y z
N MET A 1 21.18 3.22 0.17
CA MET A 1 20.37 2.32 1.05
C MET A 1 19.44 1.55 0.13
N PRO A 2 19.09 0.28 0.42
CA PRO A 2 18.11 -0.43 -0.37
C PRO A 2 16.76 0.32 -0.33
N ALA A 3 16.03 0.27 -1.45
CA ALA A 3 14.67 0.81 -1.51
C ALA A 3 13.72 -0.04 -0.66
N LEU A 4 12.58 0.53 -0.26
CA LEU A 4 11.46 -0.24 0.28
C LEU A 4 10.40 -0.38 -0.80
N LEU A 5 10.00 -1.62 -1.12
CA LEU A 5 8.90 -1.88 -2.04
C LEU A 5 7.76 -2.58 -1.31
N ILE A 6 6.54 -2.12 -1.56
CA ILE A 6 5.32 -2.80 -1.12
C ILE A 6 4.40 -2.89 -2.34
N VAL A 7 3.84 -4.07 -2.58
CA VAL A 7 2.75 -4.25 -3.56
C VAL A 7 1.52 -4.74 -2.82
N GLY A 8 0.43 -4.00 -2.90
CA GLY A 8 -0.82 -4.37 -2.24
C GLY A 8 -1.85 -3.25 -2.24
N ASP A 9 -3.01 -3.54 -1.68
CA ASP A 9 -4.08 -2.56 -1.43
C ASP A 9 -4.11 -2.14 0.05
N THR A 10 -4.66 -0.96 0.32
CA THR A 10 -4.68 -0.37 1.67
C THR A 10 -5.74 -0.95 2.59
N PHE A 11 -6.60 -1.86 2.10
CA PHE A 11 -7.58 -2.54 2.94
C PHE A 11 -7.03 -3.84 3.51
N ARG A 12 -6.16 -4.54 2.77
CA ARG A 12 -5.66 -5.87 3.11
C ARG A 12 -4.20 -5.89 3.55
N SER A 13 -3.36 -4.97 3.06
CA SER A 13 -1.96 -4.88 3.51
C SER A 13 -1.80 -3.83 4.62
N PRO A 14 -1.44 -4.25 5.85
CA PRO A 14 -1.16 -3.29 6.93
C PRO A 14 0.09 -2.46 6.65
N GLU A 15 1.05 -2.98 5.89
CA GLU A 15 2.26 -2.26 5.49
C GLU A 15 1.91 -1.06 4.63
N ILE A 16 1.18 -1.25 3.52
CA ILE A 16 0.82 -0.13 2.65
C ILE A 16 -0.18 0.81 3.32
N ARG A 17 -1.11 0.30 4.14
CA ARG A 17 -2.07 1.13 4.89
C ARG A 17 -1.37 2.10 5.86
N HIS A 18 -0.19 1.72 6.36
CA HIS A 18 0.61 2.57 7.22
C HIS A 18 1.25 3.72 6.43
N GLU A 19 1.80 3.42 5.25
CA GLU A 19 2.47 4.41 4.40
C GLU A 19 1.49 5.33 3.66
N VAL A 20 0.34 4.80 3.26
CA VAL A 20 -0.67 5.48 2.46
C VAL A 20 -1.99 5.54 3.26
N PRO A 21 -2.28 6.66 3.94
CA PRO A 21 -3.46 6.79 4.80
C PRO A 21 -4.76 7.09 4.02
N LEU A 22 -4.93 6.47 2.85
CA LEU A 22 -6.08 6.60 1.96
C LEU A 22 -6.64 5.21 1.65
N GLY A 23 -7.97 5.07 1.59
CA GLY A 23 -8.61 3.84 1.14
C GLY A 23 -8.50 3.67 -0.38
N VAL A 24 -7.54 2.88 -0.82
CA VAL A 24 -7.30 2.43 -2.19
C VAL A 24 -7.53 0.92 -2.27
N PRO A 25 -8.57 0.45 -3.01
CA PRO A 25 -8.93 -0.97 -3.11
C PRO A 25 -8.09 -1.74 -4.13
N ASP A 26 -7.53 -1.05 -5.11
CA ASP A 26 -6.70 -1.66 -6.14
C ASP A 26 -5.27 -1.82 -5.63
N ALA A 27 -4.65 -2.96 -5.93
CA ALA A 27 -3.25 -3.16 -5.56
C ALA A 27 -2.33 -2.31 -6.43
N PHE A 28 -1.35 -1.66 -5.80
CA PHE A 28 -0.41 -0.76 -6.46
C PHE A 28 1.00 -0.93 -5.91
N LEU A 29 2.00 -0.37 -6.60
CA LEU A 29 3.39 -0.40 -6.14
C LEU A 29 3.70 0.88 -5.36
N TYR A 30 4.11 0.73 -4.11
CA TYR A 30 4.75 1.79 -3.34
C TYR A 30 6.26 1.60 -3.34
N VAL A 31 6.96 2.71 -3.51
CA VAL A 31 8.42 2.76 -3.53
C VAL A 31 8.88 3.86 -2.58
N GLU A 32 9.77 3.53 -1.65
CA GLU A 32 10.53 4.53 -0.91
C GLU A 32 12.02 4.36 -1.22
N ALA A 33 12.60 5.36 -1.86
CA ALA A 33 14.01 5.38 -2.26
C ALA A 33 14.54 6.81 -2.14
N ASP A 34 15.76 6.94 -1.62
CA ASP A 34 16.46 8.22 -1.43
C ASP A 34 15.64 9.27 -0.66
N GLY A 35 14.89 8.82 0.35
CA GLY A 35 14.03 9.67 1.17
C GLY A 35 12.76 10.16 0.49
N VAL A 36 12.48 9.71 -0.73
CA VAL A 36 11.30 10.08 -1.50
C VAL A 36 10.33 8.90 -1.59
N ARG A 37 9.07 9.17 -1.28
CA ARG A 37 7.97 8.20 -1.33
C ARG A 37 7.20 8.36 -2.63
N ARG A 38 6.97 7.25 -3.30
CA ARG A 38 6.30 7.18 -4.61
C ARG A 38 5.22 6.12 -4.58
N ALA A 39 4.17 6.35 -5.35
CA ALA A 39 3.15 5.35 -5.62
C ALA A 39 2.90 5.28 -7.12
N VAL A 40 3.05 4.09 -7.68
CA VAL A 40 2.69 3.78 -9.06
C VAL A 40 1.31 3.16 -9.00
N VAL A 41 0.31 3.86 -9.51
CA VAL A 41 -1.12 3.59 -9.31
C VAL A 41 -1.90 3.66 -10.62
N THR A 42 -3.13 3.16 -10.62
CA THR A 42 -4.07 3.38 -11.73
C THR A 42 -4.43 4.87 -11.85
N ALA A 43 -4.81 5.31 -13.05
CA ALA A 43 -5.19 6.71 -13.30
C ALA A 43 -6.32 7.22 -12.37
N LEU A 44 -7.20 6.33 -11.89
CA LEU A 44 -8.29 6.67 -10.97
C LEU A 44 -7.78 7.14 -9.59
N GLU A 45 -6.64 6.63 -9.16
CA GLU A 45 -6.08 6.89 -7.82
C GLU A 45 -5.03 8.01 -7.83
N LEU A 46 -4.53 8.38 -9.02
CA LEU A 46 -3.43 9.32 -9.19
C LEU A 46 -3.64 10.64 -8.43
N GLU A 47 -4.76 11.33 -8.70
CA GLU A 47 -5.08 12.61 -8.06
C GLU A 47 -5.43 12.45 -6.57
N ARG A 48 -6.00 11.31 -6.19
CA ARG A 48 -6.32 11.02 -4.79
C ARG A 48 -5.06 10.85 -3.95
N ILE A 49 -4.03 10.19 -4.49
CA ILE A 49 -2.72 10.07 -3.86
C ILE A 49 -2.01 11.42 -3.81
N ARG A 50 -2.00 12.18 -4.92
CA ARG A 50 -1.40 13.54 -4.96
C ARG A 50 -1.98 14.45 -3.89
N ALA A 51 -3.30 14.39 -3.67
CA ALA A 51 -3.99 15.18 -2.67
C ALA A 51 -3.56 14.90 -1.21
N LEU A 52 -2.92 13.76 -0.92
CA LEU A 52 -2.37 13.47 0.40
C LEU A 52 -1.15 14.34 0.73
N GLY A 53 -0.38 14.72 -0.29
CA GLY A 53 0.93 15.37 -0.13
C GLY A 53 2.01 14.43 0.41
N GLY A 54 3.26 14.68 0.00
CA GLY A 54 4.41 13.91 0.50
C GLY A 54 4.57 12.50 -0.10
N ILE A 55 3.79 12.17 -1.12
CA ILE A 55 3.93 10.99 -1.99
C ILE A 55 3.85 11.45 -3.45
N GLU A 56 4.89 11.16 -4.24
CA GLU A 56 4.89 11.37 -5.68
C GLU A 56 4.09 10.27 -6.37
N ALA A 57 2.96 10.63 -6.99
CA ALA A 57 2.08 9.67 -7.66
C ALA A 57 2.39 9.60 -9.16
N HIS A 58 2.57 8.37 -9.65
CA HIS A 58 2.80 8.04 -11.05
C HIS A 58 1.69 7.13 -11.56
N ALA A 59 1.25 7.38 -12.79
CA ALA A 59 0.26 6.54 -13.46
C ALA A 59 0.92 5.28 -14.04
N PHE A 60 0.18 4.17 -14.14
CA PHE A 60 0.65 2.94 -14.79
C PHE A 60 1.08 3.18 -16.24
N GLU A 61 0.41 4.09 -16.92
CA GLU A 61 0.63 4.51 -18.29
C GLU A 61 2.04 5.11 -18.49
N GLU A 62 2.63 5.73 -17.46
CA GLU A 62 4.02 6.22 -17.50
C GLU A 62 5.04 5.07 -17.67
N TYR A 63 4.62 3.84 -17.41
CA TYR A 63 5.47 2.65 -17.41
C TYR A 63 4.98 1.57 -18.40
N GLY A 64 4.25 1.98 -19.43
CA GLY A 64 3.95 1.16 -20.60
C GLY A 64 2.64 0.36 -20.52
N TYR A 65 1.73 0.71 -19.61
CA TYR A 65 0.49 -0.04 -19.39
C TYR A 65 -0.36 -0.19 -20.66
N ASP A 66 -0.54 0.89 -21.41
CA ASP A 66 -1.35 0.89 -22.64
C ASP A 66 -0.72 0.02 -23.73
N GLU A 67 0.60 0.09 -23.89
CA GLU A 67 1.35 -0.74 -24.84
C GLU A 67 1.31 -2.23 -24.47
N LEU A 68 1.36 -2.54 -23.17
CA LEU A 68 1.28 -3.92 -22.67
C LEU A 68 -0.13 -4.50 -22.85
N ILE A 69 -1.18 -3.69 -22.66
CA ILE A 69 -2.57 -4.07 -22.99
C ILE A 69 -2.69 -4.35 -24.49
N ALA A 70 -2.14 -3.47 -25.34
CA ALA A 70 -2.22 -3.62 -26.79
C ALA A 70 -1.53 -4.90 -27.30
N GLN A 71 -0.58 -5.45 -26.53
CA GLN A 71 0.07 -6.74 -26.81
C GLN A 71 -0.81 -7.96 -26.44
N GLY A 72 -1.95 -7.76 -25.80
CA GLY A 72 -2.87 -8.83 -25.42
C GLY A 72 -2.40 -9.69 -24.24
N LEU A 73 -1.49 -9.15 -23.41
CA LEU A 73 -1.02 -9.81 -22.20
C LEU A 73 -2.14 -9.88 -21.14
N ASP A 74 -2.05 -10.83 -20.21
CA ASP A 74 -2.98 -10.90 -19.09
C ASP A 74 -2.67 -9.84 -18.02
N GLY A 75 -3.67 -9.50 -17.20
CA GLY A 75 -3.56 -8.41 -16.24
C GLY A 75 -2.51 -8.61 -15.13
N ASP A 76 -2.15 -9.85 -14.79
CA ASP A 76 -1.13 -10.11 -13.78
C ASP A 76 0.26 -9.90 -14.37
N THR A 77 0.48 -10.40 -15.59
CA THR A 77 1.69 -10.14 -16.37
C THR A 77 1.89 -8.63 -16.61
N ILE A 78 0.84 -7.93 -17.06
CA ILE A 78 0.90 -6.48 -17.31
C ILE A 78 1.33 -5.73 -16.04
N ARG A 79 0.73 -6.04 -14.87
CA ARG A 79 1.10 -5.38 -13.61
C ARG A 79 2.55 -5.66 -13.22
N GLY A 80 3.01 -6.89 -13.38
CA GLY A 80 4.42 -7.26 -13.14
C GLY A 80 5.37 -6.45 -14.01
N GLU A 81 5.07 -6.30 -15.30
CA GLU A 81 5.86 -5.50 -16.25
C GLU A 81 5.85 -4.01 -15.91
N VAL A 82 4.68 -3.43 -15.60
CA VAL A 82 4.56 -2.03 -15.15
C VAL A 82 5.43 -1.77 -13.92
N TYR A 83 5.39 -2.66 -12.93
CA TYR A 83 6.21 -2.52 -11.72
C TYR A 83 7.71 -2.67 -12.00
N ALA A 84 8.09 -3.56 -12.92
CA ALA A 84 9.48 -3.71 -13.34
C ALA A 84 9.98 -2.48 -14.11
N ASN A 85 9.17 -1.94 -15.02
CA ASN A 85 9.48 -0.72 -15.75
C ASN A 85 9.60 0.48 -14.80
N ALA A 86 8.73 0.59 -13.81
CA ALA A 86 8.82 1.60 -12.77
C ALA A 86 10.11 1.47 -11.95
N CYS A 87 10.44 0.28 -11.45
CA CYS A 87 11.68 0.06 -10.70
C CYS A 87 12.92 0.43 -11.52
N LYS A 88 12.94 0.06 -12.81
CA LYS A 88 14.03 0.42 -13.73
C LYS A 88 14.13 1.93 -13.95
N ALA A 89 13.01 2.60 -14.22
CA ALA A 89 12.97 4.05 -14.44
C ALA A 89 13.39 4.84 -13.18
N LEU A 90 13.06 4.32 -12.00
CA LEU A 90 13.43 4.89 -10.70
C LEU A 90 14.85 4.49 -10.25
N GLY A 91 15.59 3.71 -11.04
CA GLY A 91 16.97 3.32 -10.72
C GLY A 91 17.08 2.36 -9.52
N ILE A 92 16.05 1.55 -9.27
CA ILE A 92 16.04 0.62 -8.14
C ILE A 92 16.87 -0.62 -8.48
N GLU A 93 18.03 -0.77 -7.83
CA GLU A 93 18.89 -1.95 -7.98
C GLU A 93 18.75 -2.96 -6.83
N GLU A 94 18.29 -2.49 -5.66
CA GLU A 94 18.15 -3.31 -4.46
C GLU A 94 16.94 -2.87 -3.64
N ALA A 95 16.17 -3.83 -3.16
CA ALA A 95 14.93 -3.60 -2.43
C ALA A 95 14.74 -4.54 -1.24
N ILE A 96 14.18 -3.97 -0.16
CA ILE A 96 13.60 -4.69 0.97
C ILE A 96 12.07 -4.73 0.78
N VAL A 97 11.48 -5.91 0.96
CA VAL A 97 10.04 -6.17 0.78
C VAL A 97 9.43 -6.88 1.99
N PRO A 98 8.11 -6.74 2.24
CA PRO A 98 7.43 -7.50 3.30
C PRO A 98 7.23 -8.96 2.87
N ASP A 99 6.93 -9.84 3.84
CA ASP A 99 6.70 -11.27 3.58
C ASP A 99 5.53 -11.52 2.62
N GLY A 100 4.56 -10.61 2.60
CA GLY A 100 3.39 -10.66 1.72
C GLY A 100 3.65 -10.15 0.28
N PHE A 101 4.88 -9.74 -0.05
CA PHE A 101 5.20 -9.25 -1.39
C PHE A 101 4.95 -10.34 -2.45
N PRO A 102 4.19 -10.07 -3.53
CA PRO A 102 3.84 -11.11 -4.49
C PRO A 102 5.07 -11.74 -5.14
N LEU A 103 5.21 -13.07 -4.99
CA LEU A 103 6.37 -13.80 -5.50
C LEU A 103 6.57 -13.59 -7.02
N ALA A 104 5.48 -13.60 -7.80
CA ALA A 104 5.55 -13.38 -9.24
C ALA A 104 6.16 -12.00 -9.59
N VAL A 105 5.83 -10.96 -8.83
CA VAL A 105 6.44 -9.63 -8.99
C VAL A 105 7.91 -9.67 -8.58
N ALA A 106 8.25 -10.34 -7.48
CA ALA A 106 9.64 -10.46 -7.04
C ALA A 106 10.52 -11.16 -8.09
N GLU A 107 10.05 -12.26 -8.67
CA GLU A 107 10.77 -12.97 -9.73
C GLU A 107 10.94 -12.08 -10.96
N ARG A 108 9.88 -11.38 -11.39
CA ARG A 108 9.96 -10.47 -12.53
C ARG A 108 10.98 -9.34 -12.32
N LEU A 109 11.02 -8.77 -11.11
CA LEU A 109 12.00 -7.75 -10.75
C LEU A 109 13.44 -8.32 -10.69
N ARG A 110 13.62 -9.55 -10.20
CA ARG A 110 14.93 -10.24 -10.21
C ARG A 110 15.45 -10.49 -11.62
N GLU A 111 14.58 -10.89 -12.55
CA GLU A 111 14.92 -11.00 -13.98
C GLU A 111 15.37 -9.65 -14.56
N GLY A 112 14.80 -8.55 -14.06
CA GLY A 112 15.22 -7.18 -14.36
C GLY A 112 16.51 -6.73 -13.66
N GLY A 113 17.16 -7.59 -12.86
CA GLY A 113 18.40 -7.31 -12.16
C GLY A 113 18.26 -6.72 -10.75
N VAL A 114 17.03 -6.58 -10.23
CA VAL A 114 16.80 -6.03 -8.89
C VAL A 114 17.09 -7.09 -7.83
N ARG A 115 17.98 -6.78 -6.89
CA ARG A 115 18.23 -7.63 -5.72
C ARG A 115 17.11 -7.45 -4.69
N ILE A 116 16.34 -8.50 -4.42
CA ILE A 116 15.21 -8.46 -3.48
C ILE A 116 15.52 -9.28 -2.24
N SER A 117 15.37 -8.63 -1.08
CA SER A 117 15.46 -9.22 0.25
C SER A 117 14.12 -9.05 0.98
N ALA A 118 13.63 -10.12 1.60
CA ALA A 118 12.45 -10.03 2.47
C ALA A 118 12.89 -9.74 3.90
N ASP A 119 12.35 -8.68 4.49
CA ASP A 119 12.57 -8.34 5.90
C ASP A 119 11.31 -7.69 6.49
N GLN A 120 10.44 -8.55 7.01
CA GLN A 120 9.19 -8.12 7.64
C GLN A 120 9.41 -7.29 8.91
N ALA A 121 10.57 -7.42 9.58
CA ALA A 121 10.84 -6.68 10.80
C ALA A 121 10.84 -5.18 10.50
N VAL A 122 11.49 -4.75 9.41
CA VAL A 122 11.55 -3.33 8.97
C VAL A 122 10.17 -2.69 8.88
N PHE A 123 9.21 -3.36 8.24
CA PHE A 123 7.83 -2.86 8.12
C PHE A 123 7.07 -2.94 9.46
N GLY A 124 7.34 -3.98 10.25
CA GLY A 124 6.83 -4.11 11.60
C GLY A 124 7.26 -2.96 12.52
N GLU A 125 8.52 -2.53 12.44
CA GLU A 125 9.07 -1.46 13.28
C GLU A 125 8.42 -0.13 13.00
N ARG A 126 8.25 0.20 11.71
CA ARG A 126 7.56 1.41 11.25
C ARG A 126 6.15 1.49 11.83
N ARG A 127 5.40 0.38 11.72
CA ARG A 127 4.03 0.29 12.25
C ARG A 127 3.94 0.35 13.77
N ARG A 128 5.01 0.20 14.54
CA ARG A 128 4.95 0.39 16.00
C ARG A 128 4.76 1.84 16.39
N VAL A 129 5.18 2.78 15.54
CA VAL A 129 4.96 4.21 15.74
C VAL A 129 3.76 4.64 14.89
N LYS A 130 2.68 5.10 15.53
CA LYS A 130 1.46 5.48 14.79
C LYS A 130 1.58 6.87 14.19
N SER A 131 1.15 6.98 12.94
CA SER A 131 1.03 8.28 12.27
C SER A 131 -0.10 9.11 12.89
N GLY A 132 -0.08 10.43 12.65
CA GLY A 132 -1.16 11.31 13.08
C GLY A 132 -2.53 10.88 12.53
N ALA A 133 -2.58 10.40 11.28
CA ALA A 133 -3.79 9.91 10.65
C ALA A 133 -4.31 8.63 11.32
N GLU A 134 -3.42 7.69 11.66
CA GLU A 134 -3.77 6.47 12.41
C GLU A 134 -4.28 6.79 13.81
N LEU A 135 -3.59 7.67 14.55
CA LEU A 135 -4.03 8.10 15.88
C LEU A 135 -5.41 8.79 15.83
N ALA A 136 -5.66 9.62 14.83
CA ALA A 136 -6.97 10.25 14.63
C ALA A 136 -8.05 9.20 14.34
N GLY A 137 -7.75 8.20 13.51
CA GLY A 137 -8.64 7.07 13.23
C GLY A 137 -8.96 6.24 14.47
N ILE A 138 -7.93 5.87 15.25
CA ILE A 138 -8.07 5.11 16.50
C ILE A 138 -8.98 5.87 17.48
N ARG A 139 -8.77 7.16 17.67
CA ARG A 139 -9.62 7.98 18.55
C ARG A 139 -11.09 8.01 18.10
N ARG A 140 -11.35 8.10 16.80
CA ARG A 140 -12.73 8.04 16.27
C ARG A 140 -13.36 6.68 16.53
N ALA A 141 -12.62 5.60 16.28
CA ALA A 141 -13.09 4.24 16.52
C ALA A 141 -13.38 3.99 18.02
N GLN A 142 -12.50 4.45 18.91
CA GLN A 142 -12.70 4.32 20.36
C GLN A 142 -13.97 5.03 20.83
N LYS A 143 -14.19 6.30 20.41
CA LYS A 143 -15.42 7.03 20.74
C LYS A 143 -16.69 6.31 20.26
N ALA A 144 -16.65 5.74 19.05
CA ALA A 144 -17.78 4.98 18.51
C ALA A 144 -18.02 3.69 19.32
N ALA A 145 -16.96 2.97 19.69
CA ALA A 145 -17.04 1.78 20.51
C ALA A 145 -17.62 2.07 21.91
N GLU A 146 -17.16 3.15 22.56
CA GLU A 146 -17.68 3.62 23.85
C GLU A 146 -19.17 3.94 23.77
N ALA A 147 -19.61 4.65 22.72
CA ALA A 147 -21.02 4.94 22.49
C ALA A 147 -21.86 3.67 22.29
N GLY A 148 -21.33 2.69 21.55
CA GLY A 148 -21.97 1.38 21.38
C GLY A 148 -22.12 0.64 22.71
N MET A 149 -21.08 0.62 23.54
CA MET A 149 -21.12 0.01 24.87
C MET A 149 -22.12 0.70 25.81
N ALA A 150 -22.20 2.03 25.77
CA ALA A 150 -23.20 2.79 26.52
C ALA A 150 -24.63 2.42 26.11
N ALA A 151 -24.89 2.33 24.80
CA ALA A 151 -26.20 1.90 24.29
C ALA A 151 -26.57 0.48 24.75
N CYS A 152 -25.62 -0.46 24.72
CA CYS A 152 -25.83 -1.81 25.26
C CYS A 152 -26.15 -1.79 26.75
N ALA A 153 -25.41 -1.01 27.56
CA ALA A 153 -25.66 -0.89 29.00
C ALA A 153 -27.05 -0.32 29.29
N ASP A 154 -27.50 0.67 28.52
CA ASP A 154 -28.83 1.27 28.66
C ASP A 154 -29.96 0.34 28.25
N LEU A 155 -29.74 -0.53 27.26
CA LEU A 155 -30.69 -1.59 26.89
C LEU A 155 -30.85 -2.59 28.05
N LEU A 156 -29.74 -3.07 28.60
CA LEU A 156 -29.75 -4.01 29.73
C LEU A 156 -30.42 -3.41 30.96
N ARG A 157 -30.16 -2.13 31.28
CA ARG A 157 -30.78 -1.44 32.42
C ARG A 157 -32.30 -1.32 32.30
N ARG A 158 -32.81 -1.20 31.07
CA ARG A 158 -34.24 -1.05 30.79
C ARG A 158 -34.96 -2.38 30.58
N ALA A 159 -34.23 -3.48 30.45
CA ALA A 159 -34.83 -4.80 30.32
C ALA A 159 -35.55 -5.17 31.62
N THR A 160 -36.83 -5.50 31.53
CA THR A 160 -37.59 -6.13 32.62
C THR A 160 -37.41 -7.64 32.53
N GLY A 161 -37.30 -8.32 33.68
CA GLY A 161 -37.23 -9.79 33.71
C GLY A 161 -38.47 -10.40 33.03
N ASN A 162 -38.25 -11.50 32.29
CA ASN A 162 -39.33 -12.31 31.76
C ASN A 162 -40.19 -12.91 32.87
#